data_AF-I3VJA7-F1
#
_entry.id   AF-I3VJA7-F1
#
_cell.length_a   1.000
_cell.length_b   1.000
_cell.length_c   1.000
_cell.angle_alpha   90.00
_cell.angle_beta   90.00
_cell.angle_gamma   90.00
#
_symmetry.space_group_name_H-M   'P 1'
#
loop_
_entity.id
_entity.type
_entity.pdbx_description
1 polymer ?
#
loop_
_entity_poly.entity_id
_entity_poly.type
_entity_poly.pdbx_seq_one_letter_code
_entity_poly.pdbx_strand_id
1 'polypeptide(L)'
;DYQLTLLDHYCAHNELLTKVQKHYRQWKDLQQQVANFQQKCAENEAKKQLLQYQVEELDEFNLQENEFAELEEEYNRLANSEELTALSQSVLNLLSENDELNVDSLLYRAVQNLEELQALDPHYNDALTMLQEALIQVQEASSEIQHLSNNI
;
A
#
# COMPACT_ATOMS: atom_id res chain seq x y z
N ASP A 1 5.66 40.42 -64.27
CA ASP A 1 6.96 39.71 -64.31
C ASP A 1 7.88 40.17 -65.44
N TYR A 2 7.49 40.09 -66.72
CA TYR A 2 8.38 40.46 -67.84
C TYR A 2 8.94 41.90 -67.82
N GLN A 3 8.15 42.87 -67.32
CA GLN A 3 8.54 44.28 -67.26
C GLN A 3 9.56 44.60 -66.15
N LEU A 4 9.50 43.89 -65.02
CA LEU A 4 10.45 44.05 -63.91
C LEU A 4 11.82 43.50 -64.31
N THR A 5 11.83 42.30 -64.92
CA THR A 5 13.06 41.66 -65.38
C THR A 5 13.78 42.47 -66.47
N LEU A 6 13.02 43.16 -67.34
CA LEU A 6 13.56 44.02 -68.39
C LEU A 6 14.20 45.30 -67.80
N LEU A 7 13.56 45.90 -66.79
CA LEU A 7 14.06 47.08 -66.08
C LEU A 7 15.33 46.76 -65.27
N ASP A 8 15.35 45.61 -64.62
CA ASP A 8 16.48 45.12 -63.83
C ASP A 8 17.71 44.81 -64.70
N HIS A 9 17.49 44.25 -65.90
CA HIS A 9 18.55 44.04 -66.89
C HIS A 9 19.08 45.35 -67.47
N TYR A 10 18.19 46.31 -67.77
CA TYR A 10 18.57 47.60 -68.35
C TYR A 10 19.43 48.43 -67.39
N CYS A 11 19.17 48.34 -66.09
CA CYS A 11 19.90 49.09 -65.07
C CYS A 11 21.11 48.33 -64.45
N ALA A 12 21.43 47.12 -64.93
CA ALA A 12 22.58 46.31 -64.50
C ALA A 12 22.71 46.07 -62.98
N HIS A 13 21.61 46.02 -62.23
CA HIS A 13 21.58 45.88 -60.77
C HIS A 13 21.66 44.43 -60.25
N ASN A 14 22.24 43.50 -61.03
CA ASN A 14 22.28 42.07 -60.72
C ASN A 14 22.92 41.74 -59.35
N GLU A 15 23.94 42.49 -58.93
CA GLU A 15 24.54 42.30 -57.60
C GLU A 15 23.58 42.67 -56.45
N LEU A 16 22.80 43.74 -56.62
CA LEU A 16 21.85 44.20 -55.61
C LEU A 16 20.69 43.21 -55.48
N LEU A 17 20.17 42.71 -56.60
CA LEU A 17 19.14 41.65 -56.61
C LEU A 17 19.64 40.36 -55.95
N THR A 18 20.89 39.98 -56.20
CA THR A 18 21.51 38.81 -55.55
C THR A 18 21.63 39.00 -54.04
N LYS A 19 22.01 40.21 -53.57
CA LYS A 19 22.06 40.56 -52.14
C LYS A 19 20.67 40.52 -51.50
N VAL A 20 19.66 41.10 -52.15
CA VAL A 20 18.27 41.08 -51.68
C VAL A 20 17.74 39.65 -51.61
N GLN A 21 17.99 38.83 -52.63
CA GLN A 21 17.57 37.43 -52.63
C GLN A 21 18.25 36.63 -51.51
N LYS A 22 19.54 36.87 -51.25
CA LYS A 22 20.28 36.24 -50.15
C LYS A 22 19.70 36.63 -48.79
N HIS A 23 19.48 37.93 -48.55
CA HIS A 23 18.90 38.41 -47.30
C HIS A 23 17.46 37.94 -47.11
N TYR A 24 16.66 37.88 -48.18
CA TYR A 24 15.30 37.34 -48.14
C TYR A 24 15.28 35.85 -47.77
N ARG A 25 16.18 35.04 -48.36
CA ARG A 25 16.32 33.61 -48.00
C ARG A 25 16.76 33.43 -46.56
N GLN A 26 17.72 34.22 -46.09
CA GLN A 26 18.17 34.20 -44.69
C GLN A 26 17.02 34.57 -43.74
N TRP A 27 16.30 35.66 -44.04
CA TRP A 27 15.15 36.08 -43.24
C TRP A 27 14.07 35.00 -43.16
N LYS A 28 13.75 34.37 -44.30
CA LYS A 28 12.74 33.30 -44.37
C LYS A 28 13.17 32.06 -43.57
N ASP A 29 14.45 31.70 -43.62
CA ASP A 29 15.00 30.58 -42.83
C ASP A 29 14.93 30.89 -41.32
N LEU A 30 15.37 32.08 -40.89
CA LEU A 30 15.24 32.51 -39.50
C LEU A 30 13.78 32.55 -39.04
N GLN A 31 12.86 33.02 -39.88
CA GLN A 31 11.44 33.04 -39.58
C GLN A 31 10.90 31.62 -39.34
N GLN A 32 11.30 30.65 -40.16
CA GLN A 32 10.89 29.26 -39.99
C GLN A 32 11.50 28.63 -38.72
N GLN A 33 12.76 28.95 -38.41
CA GLN A 33 13.40 28.52 -37.17
C GLN A 33 12.67 29.06 -35.93
N VAL A 34 12.27 30.34 -35.95
CA VAL A 34 11.50 30.97 -34.86
C VAL A 34 10.15 30.29 -34.69
N ALA A 35 9.42 30.05 -35.78
CA ALA A 35 8.11 29.37 -35.73
C ALA A 35 8.25 27.95 -35.13
N ASN A 36 9.24 27.18 -35.58
CA ASN A 36 9.53 25.85 -35.04
C ASN A 36 9.90 25.89 -33.55
N PHE A 37 10.68 26.90 -33.13
CA PHE A 37 11.06 27.05 -31.73
C PHE A 37 9.86 27.41 -30.86
N GLN A 38 9.00 28.32 -31.31
CA GLN A 38 7.76 28.67 -30.63
C GLN A 38 6.84 27.46 -30.45
N GLN A 39 6.70 26.63 -31.48
CA GLN A 39 5.93 25.38 -31.38
C GLN A 39 6.52 24.44 -30.31
N LYS A 40 7.85 24.24 -30.32
CA LYS A 40 8.53 23.41 -29.31
C LYS A 40 8.38 23.96 -27.89
N CYS A 41 8.40 25.27 -27.71
CA CYS A 41 8.14 25.91 -26.42
C CYS A 41 6.73 25.59 -25.94
N ALA A 42 5.72 25.75 -26.79
CA ALA A 42 4.33 25.44 -26.44
C ALA A 42 4.15 23.95 -26.08
N GLU A 43 4.77 23.04 -26.85
CA GLU A 43 4.75 21.60 -26.56
C GLU A 43 5.43 21.26 -25.21
N ASN A 44 6.57 21.89 -24.92
CA ASN A 44 7.27 21.70 -23.65
C ASN A 44 6.50 22.26 -22.47
N GLU A 45 5.84 23.40 -22.64
CA GLU A 45 5.03 24.02 -21.59
C GLU A 45 3.80 23.16 -21.26
N ALA A 46 3.12 22.62 -22.28
CA ALA A 46 2.03 21.67 -22.08
C ALA A 46 2.50 20.39 -21.36
N LYS A 47 3.67 19.84 -21.73
CA LYS A 47 4.26 18.69 -21.02
C LYS A 47 4.59 19.01 -19.58
N LYS A 48 5.15 20.19 -19.31
CA LYS A 48 5.47 20.63 -17.96
C LYS A 48 4.20 20.72 -17.11
N GLN A 49 3.13 21.33 -17.64
CA GLN A 49 1.86 21.43 -16.93
C GLN A 49 1.26 20.05 -16.62
N LEU A 50 1.30 19.11 -17.58
CA LEU A 50 0.83 17.74 -17.36
C LEU A 50 1.63 17.04 -16.25
N LEU A 51 2.96 17.14 -16.29
CA LEU A 51 3.81 16.52 -15.27
C LEU A 51 3.62 17.16 -13.89
N GLN A 52 3.45 18.49 -13.84
CA GLN A 52 3.14 19.18 -12.58
C GLN A 52 1.83 18.68 -11.99
N TYR A 53 0.78 18.58 -12.81
CA TYR A 53 -0.51 18.04 -12.37
C TYR A 53 -0.39 16.59 -11.87
N GLN A 54 0.34 15.73 -12.59
CA GLN A 54 0.54 14.33 -12.17
C GLN A 54 1.34 14.22 -10.87
N VAL A 55 2.33 15.09 -10.65
CA VAL A 55 3.08 15.14 -9.39
C VAL A 55 2.18 15.64 -8.26
N GLU A 56 1.41 16.71 -8.48
CA GLU A 56 0.44 17.21 -7.50
C GLU A 56 -0.60 16.14 -7.12
N GLU A 57 -1.11 15.38 -8.09
CA GLU A 57 -2.05 14.29 -7.85
C GLU A 57 -1.41 13.15 -7.02
N LEU A 58 -0.16 12.78 -7.31
CA LEU A 58 0.56 11.77 -6.53
C LEU A 58 0.90 12.25 -5.11
N ASP A 59 1.28 13.52 -4.97
CA ASP A 59 1.55 14.16 -3.68
C ASP A 59 0.27 14.28 -2.85
N GLU A 60 -0.88 14.56 -3.47
CA GLU A 60 -2.20 14.55 -2.82
C GLU A 60 -2.62 13.13 -2.40
N PHE A 61 -2.37 12.12 -3.24
CA PHE A 61 -2.66 10.72 -2.91
C PHE A 61 -1.82 10.24 -1.72
N ASN A 62 -0.61 10.81 -1.55
CA ASN A 62 0.28 10.63 -0.40
C ASN A 62 0.41 9.15 0.05
N LEU A 63 0.53 8.24 -0.92
CA LEU A 63 0.63 6.80 -0.70
C LEU A 63 1.79 6.52 0.25
N GLN A 64 1.49 5.95 1.41
CA GLN A 64 2.53 5.58 2.36
C GLN A 64 3.18 4.26 1.92
N GLU A 65 4.46 4.12 2.24
CA GLU A 65 5.15 2.86 2.06
C GLU A 65 4.47 1.80 2.96
N ASN A 66 4.04 0.68 2.36
CA ASN A 66 3.27 -0.40 3.00
C ASN A 66 1.79 -0.13 3.34
N GLU A 67 1.20 1.00 2.94
CA GLU A 67 -0.21 1.32 3.22
C GLU A 67 -1.18 0.23 2.73
N PHE A 68 -0.93 -0.30 1.52
CA PHE A 68 -1.75 -1.38 0.97
C PHE A 68 -1.69 -2.66 1.78
N ALA A 69 -0.51 -3.02 2.29
CA ALA A 69 -0.34 -4.23 3.09
C ALA A 69 -1.05 -4.07 4.44
N GLU A 70 -0.93 -2.91 5.08
CA GLU A 70 -1.62 -2.58 6.33
C GLU A 70 -3.15 -2.56 6.15
N LEU A 71 -3.65 -1.92 5.09
CA LEU A 71 -5.07 -1.90 4.74
C LEU A 71 -5.62 -3.29 4.43
N GLU A 72 -4.84 -4.13 3.73
CA GLU A 72 -5.26 -5.50 3.41
C GLU A 72 -5.31 -6.38 4.68
N GLU A 73 -4.36 -6.22 5.60
CA GLU A 73 -4.39 -6.91 6.90
C GLU A 73 -5.58 -6.45 7.74
N GLU A 74 -5.83 -5.15 7.82
CA GLU A 74 -6.97 -4.59 8.56
C GLU A 74 -8.30 -5.01 7.93
N TYR A 75 -8.41 -4.98 6.61
CA TYR A 75 -9.57 -5.48 5.87
C TYR A 75 -9.83 -6.96 6.18
N ASN A 76 -8.80 -7.80 6.12
CA ASN A 76 -8.94 -9.22 6.44
C ASN A 76 -9.37 -9.44 7.89
N ARG A 77 -8.83 -8.66 8.84
CA ARG A 77 -9.25 -8.73 10.25
C ARG A 77 -10.71 -8.33 10.42
N LEU A 78 -11.14 -7.23 9.81
CA LEU A 78 -12.52 -6.74 9.89
C LEU A 78 -13.51 -7.67 9.18
N ALA A 79 -13.15 -8.18 8.00
CA ALA A 79 -13.98 -9.11 7.24
C ALA A 79 -14.23 -10.41 8.00
N ASN A 80 -13.25 -10.85 8.79
CA ASN A 80 -13.35 -12.05 9.62
C ASN A 80 -13.72 -11.76 11.08
N SER A 81 -13.99 -10.51 11.47
CA SER A 81 -14.18 -10.10 12.87
C SER A 81 -15.33 -10.83 13.56
N GLU A 82 -16.46 -11.00 12.86
CA GLU A 82 -17.65 -11.70 13.38
C GLU A 82 -17.34 -13.19 13.62
N GLU A 83 -16.65 -13.84 12.69
CA GLU A 83 -16.25 -15.24 12.82
C GLU A 83 -15.19 -15.42 13.92
N LEU A 84 -14.20 -14.53 13.99
CA LEU A 84 -13.17 -14.55 15.04
C LEU A 84 -13.80 -14.37 16.43
N THR A 85 -14.75 -13.45 16.59
CA THR A 85 -15.46 -13.22 17.85
C THR A 85 -16.30 -14.45 18.24
N ALA A 86 -17.07 -14.98 17.29
CA ALA A 86 -17.93 -16.14 17.53
C ALA A 86 -17.11 -17.39 17.90
N LEU A 87 -16.01 -17.65 17.18
CA LEU A 87 -15.12 -18.77 17.47
C LEU A 87 -14.37 -18.58 18.79
N SER A 88 -13.88 -17.38 19.08
CA SER A 88 -13.22 -17.07 20.36
C SER A 88 -14.16 -17.32 21.54
N GLN A 89 -15.40 -16.83 21.46
CA GLN A 89 -16.42 -17.08 22.48
C GLN A 89 -16.77 -18.57 22.60
N SER A 90 -16.81 -19.30 21.49
CA SER A 90 -17.04 -20.74 21.52
C SER A 90 -15.89 -21.49 22.21
N VAL A 91 -14.64 -21.08 21.99
CA VAL A 91 -13.47 -21.68 22.64
C VAL A 91 -13.46 -21.34 24.13
N LEU A 92 -13.71 -20.08 24.51
CA LEU A 92 -13.78 -19.66 25.91
C LEU A 92 -14.86 -20.42 26.69
N ASN A 93 -16.03 -20.64 26.09
CA ASN A 93 -17.07 -21.48 26.68
C ASN A 93 -16.55 -22.91 26.95
N LEU A 94 -15.80 -23.51 26.03
CA LEU A 94 -15.25 -24.87 26.24
C LEU A 94 -14.16 -24.90 27.31
N LEU A 95 -13.31 -23.88 27.37
CA LEU A 95 -12.15 -23.86 28.26
C LEU A 95 -12.52 -23.45 29.70
N SER A 96 -13.31 -22.40 29.88
CA SER A 96 -13.51 -21.76 31.19
C SER A 96 -14.93 -21.25 31.50
N GLU A 97 -15.69 -20.78 30.52
CA GLU A 97 -16.94 -20.03 30.78
C GLU A 97 -18.21 -20.88 30.88
N ASN A 98 -18.18 -22.16 30.47
CA ASN A 98 -19.34 -23.04 30.63
C ASN A 98 -19.49 -23.49 32.09
N ASP A 99 -20.59 -23.07 32.73
CA ASP A 99 -20.92 -23.38 34.13
C ASP A 99 -21.21 -24.88 34.40
N GLU A 100 -21.66 -25.64 33.39
CA GLU A 100 -21.97 -27.06 33.57
C GLU A 100 -20.71 -27.93 33.51
N LEU A 101 -19.88 -27.71 32.48
CA LEU A 101 -18.72 -28.53 32.20
C LEU A 101 -17.74 -27.79 31.28
N ASN A 102 -16.54 -27.51 31.79
CA ASN A 102 -15.46 -26.86 31.05
C ASN A 102 -14.11 -27.56 31.34
N VAL A 103 -13.11 -27.32 30.49
CA VAL A 103 -11.81 -28.00 30.59
C VAL A 103 -11.07 -27.61 31.88
N ASP A 104 -11.11 -26.35 32.31
CA ASP A 104 -10.46 -25.88 33.54
C ASP A 104 -10.95 -26.63 34.78
N SER A 105 -12.27 -26.71 34.97
CA SER A 105 -12.89 -27.41 36.10
C SER A 105 -12.65 -28.93 36.07
N LEU A 106 -12.62 -29.54 34.87
CA LEU A 106 -12.29 -30.95 34.71
C LEU A 106 -10.83 -31.24 35.04
N LEU A 107 -9.91 -30.40 34.56
CA LEU A 107 -8.48 -30.51 34.88
C LEU A 107 -8.26 -30.32 36.37
N TYR A 108 -8.90 -29.33 36.98
CA TYR A 108 -8.79 -29.08 38.41
C TYR A 108 -9.25 -30.29 39.24
N ARG A 109 -10.40 -30.90 38.88
CA ARG A 109 -10.87 -32.15 39.52
C ARG A 109 -9.92 -33.31 39.30
N ALA A 110 -9.33 -33.43 38.11
CA ALA A 110 -8.35 -34.47 37.81
C ALA A 110 -7.07 -34.30 38.65
N VAL A 111 -6.59 -33.07 38.81
CA VAL A 111 -5.46 -32.73 39.68
C VAL A 111 -5.74 -33.12 41.13
N GLN A 112 -6.90 -32.75 41.69
CA GLN A 112 -7.26 -33.13 43.07
C GLN A 112 -7.27 -34.65 43.29
N ASN A 113 -7.88 -35.41 42.37
CA ASN A 113 -7.88 -36.87 42.45
C ASN A 113 -6.45 -37.45 42.34
N LEU A 114 -5.58 -36.81 41.55
CA LEU A 114 -4.21 -37.25 41.36
C LEU A 114 -3.32 -36.89 42.56
N GLU A 115 -3.62 -35.82 43.30
CA GLU A 115 -3.02 -35.51 44.60
C GLU A 115 -3.35 -36.60 45.64
N GLU A 116 -4.60 -37.06 45.69
CA GLU A 116 -5.00 -38.19 46.53
C GLU A 116 -4.26 -39.49 46.13
N LEU A 117 -4.11 -39.75 44.82
CA LEU A 117 -3.33 -40.89 44.32
C LEU A 117 -1.84 -40.77 44.64
N GLN A 118 -1.27 -39.58 44.53
CA GLN A 118 0.14 -39.32 44.85
C GLN A 118 0.44 -39.52 46.34
N ALA A 119 -0.53 -39.22 47.21
CA ALA A 119 -0.44 -39.53 48.64
C ALA A 119 -0.44 -41.04 48.93
N LEU A 120 -1.07 -41.84 48.06
CA LEU A 120 -1.10 -43.32 48.18
C LEU A 120 0.12 -43.98 47.54
N ASP A 121 0.55 -43.49 46.37
CA ASP A 121 1.70 -43.98 45.62
C ASP A 121 2.49 -42.81 44.98
N PRO A 122 3.73 -42.55 45.44
CA PRO A 122 4.56 -41.49 44.90
C PRO A 122 4.86 -41.58 43.39
N HIS A 123 4.65 -42.72 42.73
CA HIS A 123 4.87 -42.86 41.28
C HIS A 123 3.92 -41.98 40.44
N TYR A 124 2.82 -41.47 41.02
CA TYR A 124 1.92 -40.54 40.33
C TYR A 124 2.43 -39.09 40.29
N ASN A 125 3.56 -38.78 40.94
CA ASN A 125 4.06 -37.41 41.05
C ASN A 125 4.31 -36.73 39.70
N ASP A 126 4.91 -37.44 38.73
CA ASP A 126 5.21 -36.85 37.42
C ASP A 126 3.92 -36.50 36.65
N ALA A 127 2.92 -37.38 36.70
CA ALA A 127 1.62 -37.13 36.08
C ALA A 127 0.88 -35.96 36.76
N LEU A 128 1.03 -35.80 38.08
CA LEU A 128 0.49 -34.67 38.83
C LEU A 128 1.12 -33.36 38.38
N THR A 129 2.44 -33.30 38.26
CA THR A 129 3.14 -32.12 37.76
C THR A 129 2.70 -31.76 36.33
N MET A 130 2.58 -32.74 35.43
CA MET A 130 2.12 -32.51 34.05
C MET A 130 0.70 -31.92 33.99
N LEU A 131 -0.24 -32.41 34.81
CA LEU A 131 -1.60 -31.88 34.84
C LEU A 131 -1.68 -30.49 35.48
N GLN A 132 -0.86 -30.20 36.50
CA GLN A 132 -0.77 -28.86 37.08
C GLN A 132 -0.23 -27.84 36.07
N GLU A 133 0.78 -28.20 35.28
CA GLU A 133 1.29 -27.36 34.19
C GLU A 133 0.24 -27.16 33.10
N ALA A 134 -0.46 -28.23 32.69
CA ALA A 134 -1.54 -28.15 31.71
C ALA A 134 -2.67 -27.23 32.16
N LEU A 135 -3.04 -27.26 33.45
CA LEU A 135 -4.04 -26.35 34.02
C LEU A 135 -3.62 -24.89 33.88
N ILE A 136 -2.37 -24.56 34.21
CA ILE A 136 -1.83 -23.19 34.05
C ILE A 136 -1.88 -22.76 32.58
N GLN A 137 -1.43 -23.63 31.67
CA GLN A 137 -1.42 -23.34 30.24
C GLN A 137 -2.84 -23.10 29.68
N VAL A 138 -3.83 -23.85 30.14
CA VAL A 138 -5.24 -23.65 29.75
C VAL A 138 -5.76 -22.30 30.25
N GLN A 139 -5.43 -21.91 31.48
CA GLN A 139 -5.83 -20.63 32.05
C GLN A 139 -5.19 -19.43 31.34
N GLU A 140 -3.90 -19.54 31.01
CA GLU A 140 -3.15 -18.54 30.26
C GLU A 140 -3.72 -18.39 28.83
N ALA A 141 -3.91 -19.51 28.12
CA ALA A 141 -4.50 -19.50 26.79
C ALA A 141 -5.91 -18.91 26.78
N SER A 142 -6.74 -19.25 27.78
CA SER A 142 -8.09 -18.68 27.91
C SER A 142 -8.04 -17.16 28.11
N SER A 143 -7.12 -16.69 28.94
CA SER A 143 -6.94 -15.24 29.19
C SER A 143 -6.46 -14.51 27.94
N GLU A 144 -5.55 -15.11 27.17
CA GLU A 144 -5.04 -14.55 25.92
C GLU A 144 -6.14 -14.47 24.85
N ILE A 145 -6.94 -15.53 24.69
CA ILE A 145 -8.08 -15.55 23.76
C ILE A 145 -9.10 -14.48 24.14
N GLN A 146 -9.40 -14.31 25.42
CA GLN A 146 -10.33 -13.28 25.89
C GLN A 146 -9.79 -11.88 25.62
N HIS A 147 -8.49 -11.65 25.81
CA HIS A 147 -7.85 -10.38 25.48
C HIS A 147 -7.91 -10.11 23.97
N LEU A 148 -7.61 -11.10 23.13
CA LEU A 148 -7.69 -10.96 21.67
C LEU A 148 -9.11 -10.70 21.20
N SER A 149 -10.10 -11.45 21.71
CA SER A 149 -11.51 -11.27 21.36
C SER A 149 -12.06 -9.88 21.71
N ASN A 150 -11.56 -9.26 22.77
CA ASN A 150 -11.96 -7.90 23.18
C ASN A 150 -11.28 -6.79 22.36
N ASN A 151 -10.18 -7.11 21.67
CA ASN A 151 -9.40 -6.17 20.85
C ASN A 151 -9.67 -6.31 19.34
N ILE A 152 -10.61 -7.19 18.94
CA ILE A 152 -11.16 -7.25 17.58
C ILE A 152 -12.16 -6.10 17.41
#